data_AF-A0A5R2MSF4-F1
#
_entry.id   AF-A0A5R2MSF4-F1
#
_cell.length_a   1.000
_cell.length_b   1.000
_cell.length_c   1.000
_cell.angle_alpha   90.00
_cell.angle_beta   90.00
_cell.angle_gamma   90.00
#
_symmetry.space_group_name_H-M   'P 1'
#
loop_
_entity.id
_entity.type
_entity.pdbx_description
1 polymer ?
#
loop_
_entity_poly.entity_id
_entity_poly.type
_entity_poly.pdbx_seq_one_letter_code
_entity_poly.pdbx_strand_id
1 'polypeptide(L)'
;QAFVSWSRTTPAQRSGYLLKIADRIEAEAREFATLEALNCGKPINAVLNDEIPAIVDCYRFFAGAVRSMPGVVAGEYLPGHTSMVRRDAIGIVA
;
A
#
# COMPACT_ATOMS: atom_id res chain seq x y z
N GLN A 1 -17.64 7.91 -6.30
CA GLN A 1 -18.43 6.68 -6.05
C GLN A 1 -17.59 5.41 -5.82
N ALA A 2 -16.26 5.43 -5.80
CA ALA A 2 -15.45 4.20 -5.58
C ALA A 2 -15.21 3.83 -4.10
N PHE A 3 -15.26 4.80 -3.17
CA PHE A 3 -14.91 4.56 -1.77
C PHE A 3 -15.79 3.50 -1.10
N VAL A 4 -17.10 3.47 -1.41
CA VAL A 4 -18.05 2.54 -0.78
C VAL A 4 -17.69 1.07 -1.06
N SER A 5 -17.30 0.75 -2.30
CA SER A 5 -16.87 -0.61 -2.66
C SER A 5 -15.45 -0.89 -2.19
N TRP A 6 -14.54 0.08 -2.31
CA TRP A 6 -13.14 -0.07 -1.91
C TRP A 6 -12.95 -0.28 -0.40
N SER A 7 -13.62 0.51 0.44
CA SER A 7 -13.49 0.42 1.91
C SER A 7 -13.95 -0.92 2.47
N ARG A 8 -14.81 -1.64 1.74
CA ARG A 8 -15.33 -2.96 2.10
C ARG A 8 -14.48 -4.13 1.61
N THR A 9 -13.39 -3.85 0.88
CA THR A 9 -12.42 -4.89 0.51
C THR A 9 -11.77 -5.49 1.76
N THR A 10 -11.34 -6.74 1.67
CA THR A 10 -10.56 -7.38 2.73
C THR A 10 -9.09 -6.94 2.66
N PRO A 11 -8.33 -7.03 3.77
CA PRO A 11 -6.88 -6.86 3.75
C PRO A 11 -6.18 -7.77 2.73
N ALA A 12 -6.69 -8.98 2.48
CA ALA A 12 -6.15 -9.89 1.46
C ALA A 12 -6.27 -9.34 0.04
N GLN A 13 -7.44 -8.82 -0.31
CA GLN A 13 -7.66 -8.22 -1.62
C GLN A 13 -6.76 -7.00 -1.82
N ARG A 14 -6.70 -6.10 -0.82
CA ARG A 14 -5.84 -4.91 -0.89
C ARG A 14 -4.36 -5.25 -1.01
N SER A 15 -3.89 -6.22 -0.22
CA SER A 15 -2.54 -6.75 -0.30
C SER A 15 -2.23 -7.27 -1.71
N GLY A 16 -3.11 -8.10 -2.27
CA GLY A 16 -2.96 -8.61 -3.63
C GLY A 16 -2.93 -7.52 -4.71
N TYR A 17 -3.70 -6.44 -4.56
CA TYR A 17 -3.64 -5.32 -5.50
C TYR A 17 -2.32 -4.56 -5.42
N LEU A 18 -1.80 -4.31 -4.20
CA LEU A 18 -0.50 -3.66 -4.01
C LEU A 18 0.65 -4.50 -4.59
N LEU A 19 0.61 -5.82 -4.43
CA LEU A 19 1.60 -6.72 -5.04
C LEU A 19 1.54 -6.67 -6.58
N LYS A 20 0.34 -6.67 -7.18
CA LYS A 20 0.19 -6.52 -8.62
C LYS A 20 0.74 -5.20 -9.15
N ILE A 21 0.60 -4.11 -8.38
CA ILE A 21 1.18 -2.81 -8.74
C ILE A 21 2.71 -2.89 -8.69
N ALA A 22 3.28 -3.44 -7.61
CA ALA A 22 4.73 -3.66 -7.49
C ALA A 22 5.29 -4.47 -8.67
N ASP A 23 4.68 -5.60 -8.99
CA ASP A 23 5.12 -6.48 -10.07
C ASP A 23 5.04 -5.78 -11.43
N ARG A 24 4.03 -4.93 -11.65
CA ARG A 24 3.90 -4.17 -12.91
C ARG A 24 4.96 -3.08 -13.03
N ILE A 25 5.22 -2.33 -11.95
CA ILE A 25 6.27 -1.31 -11.93
C ILE A 25 7.64 -1.95 -12.19
N GLU A 26 7.93 -3.08 -11.54
CA GLU A 26 9.18 -3.81 -11.73
C GLU A 26 9.34 -4.33 -13.17
N ALA A 27 8.26 -4.87 -13.77
CA ALA A 27 8.26 -5.33 -15.15
C ALA A 27 8.48 -4.20 -16.18
N GLU A 28 8.09 -2.96 -15.84
CA GLU A 28 8.23 -1.76 -16.68
C GLU A 28 9.38 -0.84 -16.21
N ALA A 29 10.28 -1.31 -15.35
CA ALA A 29 11.27 -0.48 -14.66
C ALA A 29 12.06 0.47 -15.59
N ARG A 30 12.48 -0.02 -16.76
CA ARG A 30 13.24 0.78 -17.73
C ARG A 30 12.41 1.90 -18.35
N GLU A 31 11.12 1.66 -18.58
CA GLU A 31 10.21 2.67 -19.16
C GLU A 31 9.94 3.77 -18.15
N PHE A 32 9.58 3.42 -16.91
CA PHE A 32 9.44 4.38 -15.82
C PHE A 32 10.73 5.19 -15.60
N ALA A 33 11.89 4.54 -15.55
CA ALA A 33 13.16 5.23 -15.37
C ALA A 33 13.50 6.18 -16.53
N THR A 34 13.15 5.82 -17.77
CA THR A 34 13.37 6.67 -18.95
C THR A 34 12.46 7.90 -18.92
N LEU A 35 11.17 7.71 -18.61
CA LEU A 35 10.21 8.80 -18.50
C LEU A 35 10.58 9.78 -17.38
N GLU A 36 10.95 9.27 -16.21
CA GLU A 36 11.36 10.08 -15.07
C GLU A 36 12.68 10.83 -15.33
N ALA A 37 13.67 10.17 -15.97
CA ALA A 37 14.91 10.83 -16.38
C ALA A 37 14.65 11.95 -17.41
N LEU A 38 13.75 11.72 -18.38
CA LEU A 38 13.39 12.71 -19.39
C LEU A 38 12.65 13.91 -18.77
N ASN A 39 11.71 13.65 -17.86
CA ASN A 39 10.86 14.68 -17.26
C ASN A 39 11.61 15.49 -16.19
N CYS A 40 12.43 14.84 -15.38
CA CYS A 40 13.06 15.43 -14.19
C CYS A 40 14.56 15.70 -14.37
N GLY A 41 15.17 15.27 -15.49
CA GLY A 41 16.59 15.47 -15.79
C GLY A 41 17.54 14.60 -14.95
N LYS A 42 17.02 13.58 -14.24
CA LYS A 42 17.82 12.68 -13.39
C LYS A 42 18.68 11.74 -14.25
N PRO A 43 19.89 11.35 -13.79
CA PRO A 43 20.64 10.28 -14.45
C PRO A 43 19.82 8.99 -14.47
N ILE A 44 19.59 8.42 -15.66
CA ILE A 44 18.75 7.21 -15.82
C ILE A 44 19.21 6.04 -14.93
N ASN A 45 20.52 5.90 -14.72
CA ASN A 45 21.07 4.85 -13.86
C ASN A 45 20.71 5.05 -12.38
N ALA A 46 20.58 6.28 -11.90
CA ALA A 46 20.16 6.55 -10.53
C ALA A 46 18.67 6.21 -10.35
N VAL A 47 17.83 6.61 -11.31
CA VAL A 47 16.39 6.25 -11.26
C VAL A 47 16.21 4.73 -11.32
N LEU A 48 16.89 4.06 -12.26
CA LEU A 48 16.72 2.64 -12.50
C LEU A 48 17.24 1.77 -11.33
N ASN A 49 18.37 2.14 -10.74
CA ASN A 49 19.03 1.29 -9.74
C ASN A 49 18.72 1.70 -8.29
N ASP A 50 18.27 2.93 -8.03
CA ASP A 50 18.00 3.42 -6.68
C ASP A 50 16.49 3.68 -6.47
N GLU A 51 15.86 4.48 -7.34
CA GLU A 51 14.47 4.90 -7.14
C GLU A 51 13.45 3.79 -7.43
N ILE A 52 13.55 3.12 -8.59
CA ILE A 52 12.60 2.06 -8.96
C ILE A 52 12.56 0.94 -7.91
N PRO A 53 13.71 0.40 -7.43
CA PRO A 53 13.68 -0.61 -6.38
C PRO A 53 13.01 -0.13 -5.09
N ALA A 54 13.27 1.11 -4.67
CA ALA A 54 12.64 1.69 -3.48
C ALA A 54 11.12 1.87 -3.64
N ILE A 55 10.66 2.28 -4.83
CA ILE A 55 9.23 2.40 -5.15
C ILE A 55 8.55 1.03 -5.07
N VAL A 56 9.13 0.01 -5.71
CA VAL A 56 8.61 -1.36 -5.70
C VAL A 56 8.56 -1.91 -4.27
N ASP A 57 9.63 -1.71 -3.49
CA ASP A 57 9.67 -2.16 -2.10
C ASP A 57 8.60 -1.50 -1.23
N CYS A 58 8.33 -0.20 -1.42
CA CYS A 58 7.26 0.51 -0.71
C CYS A 58 5.89 -0.17 -0.90
N TYR A 59 5.54 -0.54 -2.14
CA TYR A 59 4.31 -1.28 -2.42
C TYR A 59 4.31 -2.68 -1.79
N ARG A 60 5.43 -3.41 -1.87
CA ARG A 60 5.58 -4.75 -1.27
C ARG A 60 5.47 -4.69 0.25
N PHE A 61 6.07 -3.70 0.88
CA PHE A 61 5.98 -3.45 2.32
C PHE A 61 4.53 -3.21 2.75
N PHE A 62 3.83 -2.27 2.12
CA PHE A 62 2.44 -1.95 2.49
C PHE A 62 1.47 -3.08 2.16
N ALA A 63 1.76 -3.91 1.15
CA ALA A 63 1.02 -5.14 0.90
C ALA A 63 1.07 -6.11 2.08
N GLY A 64 2.20 -6.19 2.80
CA GLY A 64 2.31 -6.92 4.06
C GLY A 64 1.62 -6.18 5.20
N ALA A 65 1.93 -4.89 5.37
CA ALA A 65 1.47 -4.08 6.51
C ALA A 65 -0.06 -4.01 6.63
N VAL A 66 -0.79 -3.94 5.50
CA VAL A 66 -2.27 -3.88 5.51
C VAL A 66 -2.91 -5.12 6.14
N ARG A 67 -2.19 -6.25 6.20
CA ARG A 67 -2.62 -7.51 6.81
C ARG A 67 -2.23 -7.64 8.29
N SER A 68 -1.35 -6.78 8.77
CA SER A 68 -0.69 -6.89 10.07
C SER A 68 -0.98 -5.70 10.98
N MET A 69 -2.18 -5.12 10.86
CA MET A 69 -2.58 -3.99 11.69
C MET A 69 -2.74 -4.44 13.16
N PRO A 70 -1.97 -3.87 14.12
CA PRO A 70 -2.07 -4.26 15.51
C PRO A 70 -3.40 -3.77 16.12
N GLY A 71 -3.92 -4.43 17.14
CA GLY A 71 -5.15 -4.00 17.83
C GLY A 71 -5.07 -4.27 19.31
N VAL A 72 -5.86 -3.55 20.10
CA VAL A 72 -6.10 -3.92 21.50
C VAL A 72 -7.00 -5.15 21.50
N VAL A 73 -6.71 -6.12 22.37
CA VAL A 73 -7.51 -7.34 22.52
C VAL A 73 -8.96 -6.95 22.84
N ALA A 74 -9.92 -7.56 22.16
CA ALA A 74 -11.32 -7.36 22.48
C ALA A 74 -11.69 -8.14 23.75
N GLY A 75 -12.55 -7.59 24.60
CA GLY A 75 -12.94 -8.23 25.85
C GLY A 75 -13.80 -7.38 26.77
N GLU A 76 -14.13 -7.93 27.94
CA GLU A 76 -14.86 -7.21 28.99
C GLU A 76 -13.88 -6.44 29.88
N TYR A 77 -13.72 -5.16 29.58
CA TYR A 77 -12.99 -4.21 30.43
C TYR A 77 -13.92 -3.54 31.45
N LEU A 78 -15.23 -3.70 31.28
CA LEU A 78 -16.30 -3.31 32.18
C LEU A 78 -17.30 -4.48 32.28
N PRO A 79 -17.77 -4.87 33.48
CA PRO A 79 -18.67 -6.02 33.62
C PRO A 79 -19.90 -5.91 32.72
N GLY A 80 -20.16 -6.96 31.93
CA GLY A 80 -21.30 -7.01 31.01
C GLY A 80 -21.15 -6.17 29.73
N HIS A 81 -19.96 -5.63 29.44
CA HIS A 81 -19.71 -4.77 28.27
C HIS A 81 -18.46 -5.20 27.50
N THR A 82 -18.64 -5.75 26.29
CA THR A 82 -17.52 -6.07 25.39
C THR A 82 -17.01 -4.81 24.69
N SER A 83 -15.71 -4.53 24.86
CA SER A 83 -15.00 -3.47 24.14
C SER A 83 -14.18 -4.05 22.98
N MET A 84 -14.13 -3.33 21.86
CA MET A 84 -13.27 -3.66 20.72
C MET A 84 -12.80 -2.39 20.00
N VAL A 85 -11.62 -2.44 19.41
CA VAL A 85 -11.05 -1.34 18.62
C VAL A 85 -10.93 -1.78 17.17
N ARG A 86 -11.41 -0.93 16.25
CA ARG A 86 -11.29 -1.12 14.80
C ARG A 86 -10.46 -0.02 14.18
N ARG A 87 -9.84 -0.33 13.04
CA ARG A 87 -9.22 0.65 12.15
C ARG A 87 -9.89 0.57 10.79
N ASP A 88 -10.84 1.46 10.56
CA ASP A 88 -11.57 1.59 9.32
C ASP A 88 -11.01 2.76 8.48
N ALA A 89 -11.14 2.69 7.16
CA ALA A 89 -10.61 3.72 6.26
C ALA A 89 -11.32 5.06 6.46
N ILE A 90 -10.56 6.16 6.44
CA ILE A 90 -11.10 7.52 6.66
C ILE A 90 -12.01 7.95 5.51
N GLY A 91 -11.60 7.72 4.25
CA GLY A 91 -12.32 8.26 3.11
C GLY A 91 -11.43 8.52 1.91
N ILE A 92 -11.77 9.59 1.19
CA ILE A 92 -11.03 10.12 0.06
C ILE A 92 -9.79 10.85 0.60
N VAL A 93 -8.63 10.59 -0.01
CA VAL A 93 -7.34 11.27 0.27
C VAL A 93 -7.03 12.18 -0.92
N ALA A 94 -6.66 13.44 -0.65
CA ALA A 94 -6.39 14.48 -1.65
C ALA A 94 -4.92 14.49 -2.09
#